data_AF-A0ABD0KGU8-F1
#
_entry.id   AF-A0ABD0KGU8-F1
#
_cell.length_a   1.000
_cell.length_b   1.000
_cell.length_c   1.000
_cell.angle_alpha   90.00
_cell.angle_beta   90.00
_cell.angle_gamma   90.00
#
_symmetry.space_group_name_H-M   'P 1'
#
loop_
_entity.id
_entity.type
_entity.pdbx_description
1 polymer ?
#
loop_
_entity_poly.entity_id
_entity_poly.type
_entity_poly.pdbx_seq_one_letter_code
_entity_poly.pdbx_strand_id
1 'polypeptide(L)'
;MIDGVSQWRSIKYDTLSPRTGFVYNIDSLSNHGAIRDGDWKLIKGSPGNWNDWYPVPGVDDQEYQSGSDADDLGPNDYQLFNIKDDPTERNDVKEKYPDVLAKMKARLEELWKGEIPANFPKGDPASNPKNFNGAWSPGWC
;
A
#
# COMPACT_ATOMS: atom_id res chain seq x y z
N MET A 1 -6.64 -19.79 -7.28
CA MET A 1 -5.37 -19.64 -6.54
C MET A 1 -5.65 -18.72 -5.37
N ILE A 2 -5.07 -18.98 -4.19
CA ILE A 2 -5.25 -18.14 -3.00
C ILE A 2 -3.88 -17.59 -2.60
N ASP A 3 -3.77 -16.28 -2.36
CA ASP A 3 -2.49 -15.62 -2.07
C ASP A 3 -2.09 -15.69 -0.58
N GLY A 4 -2.89 -16.44 0.19
CA GLY A 4 -2.69 -16.72 1.61
C GLY A 4 -1.76 -17.92 1.84
N VAL A 5 -0.95 -17.86 2.89
CA VAL A 5 -0.22 -19.01 3.44
C VAL A 5 -0.57 -19.16 4.91
N SER A 6 -0.69 -20.40 5.39
CA SER A 6 -1.05 -20.68 6.79
C SER A 6 0.01 -20.16 7.76
N GLN A 7 -0.42 -19.34 8.72
CA GLN A 7 0.44 -18.75 9.75
C GLN A 7 0.39 -19.51 11.09
N TRP A 8 -0.39 -20.59 11.17
CA TRP A 8 -0.73 -21.24 12.45
C TRP A 8 0.50 -21.67 13.25
N ARG A 9 1.52 -22.23 12.59
CA ARG A 9 2.75 -22.64 13.27
C ARG A 9 3.52 -21.46 13.87
N SER A 10 3.64 -20.37 13.11
CA SER A 10 4.34 -19.15 13.56
C SER A 10 3.66 -18.52 14.75
N ILE A 11 2.32 -18.44 14.73
CA ILE A 11 1.54 -17.90 15.85
C ILE A 11 1.62 -18.80 17.09
N LYS A 12 1.53 -20.12 16.90
CA LYS A 12 1.45 -21.07 18.03
C LYS A 12 2.81 -21.36 18.68
N TYR A 13 3.87 -21.39 17.89
CA TYR A 13 5.17 -21.91 18.32
C TYR A 13 6.32 -20.91 18.18
N ASP A 14 6.02 -19.65 17.88
CA ASP A 14 7.02 -18.59 17.68
C ASP A 14 8.08 -18.95 16.61
N THR A 15 7.65 -19.68 15.57
CA THR A 15 8.51 -20.01 14.43
C THR A 15 8.48 -18.89 13.39
N LEU A 16 9.51 -18.78 12.56
CA LEU A 16 9.55 -17.84 11.43
C LEU A 16 8.25 -17.89 10.60
N SER A 17 7.80 -16.73 10.15
CA SER A 17 6.65 -16.64 9.25
C SER A 17 6.97 -17.31 7.91
N PRO A 18 6.09 -18.16 7.37
CA PRO A 18 6.22 -18.66 6.00
C PRO A 18 5.93 -17.57 4.96
N ARG A 19 5.40 -16.40 5.36
CA ARG A 19 5.20 -15.26 4.46
C ARG A 19 6.44 -14.37 4.52
N THR A 20 7.17 -14.31 3.42
CA THR A 20 8.33 -13.43 3.25
C THR A 20 7.98 -12.11 2.57
N GLY A 21 6.83 -12.02 1.90
CA GLY A 21 6.39 -10.81 1.21
C GLY A 21 4.89 -10.76 0.96
N PHE A 22 4.40 -9.59 0.57
CA PHE A 22 3.01 -9.36 0.20
C PHE A 22 2.85 -8.07 -0.61
N VAL A 23 1.71 -7.98 -1.28
CA VAL A 23 1.26 -6.78 -1.99
C VAL A 23 0.32 -6.01 -1.09
N TYR A 24 0.53 -4.69 -0.95
CA TYR A 24 -0.44 -3.82 -0.25
C TYR A 24 -1.62 -3.54 -1.20
N ASN A 25 -1.31 -2.97 -2.35
CA ASN A 25 -2.22 -2.77 -3.47
C ASN A 25 -1.39 -2.49 -4.74
N ILE A 26 -1.97 -2.78 -5.90
CA ILE A 26 -1.48 -2.34 -7.21
C ILE A 26 -2.67 -1.78 -7.95
N ASP A 27 -2.52 -0.59 -8.50
CA ASP A 27 -3.54 0.07 -9.30
C ASP A 27 -2.91 0.51 -10.63
N SER A 28 -3.14 -0.28 -11.68
CA SER A 28 -2.75 0.04 -13.05
C SER A 28 -3.32 1.37 -13.56
N LEU A 29 -4.51 1.78 -13.12
CA LEU A 29 -5.20 2.96 -13.63
C LEU A 29 -4.57 4.25 -13.12
N SER A 30 -4.22 4.27 -11.84
CA SER A 30 -3.55 5.42 -11.22
C SER A 30 -2.03 5.31 -11.24
N ASN A 31 -1.48 4.19 -11.76
CA ASN A 31 -0.05 3.90 -11.83
C ASN A 31 0.62 3.85 -10.43
N HIS A 32 -0.15 3.49 -9.40
CA HIS A 32 0.29 3.39 -8.01
C HIS A 32 0.46 1.93 -7.58
N GLY A 33 1.34 1.71 -6.61
CA GLY A 33 1.41 0.40 -5.98
C GLY A 33 2.41 0.35 -4.84
N ALA A 34 2.23 -0.61 -3.94
CA ALA A 34 3.19 -0.87 -2.89
C ALA A 34 3.32 -2.37 -2.62
N ILE A 35 4.56 -2.80 -2.44
CA ILE A 35 4.90 -4.20 -2.12
C ILE A 35 5.90 -4.25 -0.97
N ARG A 36 5.87 -5.36 -0.25
CA ARG A 36 6.91 -5.74 0.72
C ARG A 36 7.53 -7.07 0.33
N ASP A 37 8.85 -7.12 0.32
CA ASP A 37 9.62 -8.36 0.18
C ASP A 37 10.78 -8.37 1.20
N GLY A 38 10.67 -9.25 2.19
CA GLY A 38 11.52 -9.29 3.37
C GLY A 38 11.44 -8.01 4.19
N ASP A 39 12.60 -7.39 4.39
CA ASP A 39 12.75 -6.15 5.15
C ASP A 39 12.41 -4.90 4.32
N TRP A 40 12.26 -5.04 2.99
CA TRP A 40 12.14 -3.91 2.08
C TRP A 40 10.70 -3.62 1.70
N LYS A 41 10.34 -2.34 1.71
CA LYS A 41 9.08 -1.81 1.18
C LYS A 41 9.38 -0.90 -0.01
N LEU A 42 8.71 -1.13 -1.12
CA LEU A 42 8.72 -0.25 -2.28
C LEU A 42 7.34 0.39 -2.43
N ILE A 43 7.31 1.70 -2.64
CA ILE A 43 6.13 2.47 -3.04
C ILE A 43 6.40 3.03 -4.43
N LYS A 44 5.42 2.95 -5.32
CA LYS A 44 5.41 3.55 -6.65
C LYS A 44 4.29 4.59 -6.73
N GLY A 45 4.63 5.77 -7.23
CA GLY A 45 3.76 6.93 -7.31
C GLY A 45 3.51 7.57 -5.94
N SER A 46 2.46 8.41 -5.85
CA SER A 46 2.07 9.06 -4.61
C SER A 46 1.43 8.06 -3.62
N PRO A 47 1.88 7.99 -2.36
CA PRO A 47 1.26 7.17 -1.32
C PRO A 47 -0.08 7.70 -0.82
N GLY A 48 -0.48 8.90 -1.25
CA GLY A 48 -1.71 9.58 -0.84
C GLY A 48 -1.44 11.04 -0.43
N ASN A 49 -2.52 11.83 -0.35
CA ASN A 49 -2.47 13.27 -0.04
C ASN A 49 -2.22 13.59 1.45
N TRP A 50 -2.15 12.57 2.30
CA TRP A 50 -2.02 12.67 3.76
C TRP A 50 -0.92 11.71 4.20
N ASN A 51 0.29 12.04 3.77
CA ASN A 51 1.50 11.21 3.87
C ASN A 51 2.44 11.68 4.99
N ASP A 52 2.05 12.70 5.75
CA ASP A 52 2.80 13.22 6.89
C ASP A 52 2.68 12.33 8.13
N TRP A 53 3.61 12.50 9.05
CA TRP A 53 3.51 11.92 10.38
C TRP A 53 2.49 12.71 11.22
N TYR A 54 1.55 12.01 11.85
CA TYR A 54 0.56 12.62 12.74
C TYR A 54 0.96 12.44 14.20
N PRO A 55 1.11 13.53 14.98
CA PRO A 55 1.43 13.45 16.39
C PRO A 55 0.24 12.93 17.20
N VAL A 56 0.52 12.42 18.40
CA VAL A 56 -0.51 12.11 19.38
C VAL A 56 -1.24 13.40 19.76
N PRO A 57 -2.59 13.46 19.69
CA PRO A 57 -3.34 14.65 20.06
C PRO A 57 -3.01 15.11 21.49
N GLY A 58 -2.71 16.41 21.65
CA GLY A 58 -2.40 17.01 22.94
C GLY A 58 -0.94 16.87 23.39
N VAL A 59 -0.09 16.22 22.60
CA VAL A 59 1.37 16.29 22.75
C VAL A 59 1.88 17.40 21.84
N ASP A 60 2.47 18.45 22.42
CA ASP A 60 3.21 19.45 21.66
C ASP A 60 4.55 18.84 21.28
N ASP A 61 4.62 18.33 20.06
CA ASP A 61 5.80 17.70 19.53
C ASP A 61 6.18 18.37 18.20
N GLN A 62 7.16 19.26 18.28
CA GLN A 62 7.68 20.04 17.15
C GLN A 62 8.34 19.12 16.09
N GLU A 63 8.57 17.84 16.39
CA GLU A 63 9.15 16.84 15.48
C GLU A 63 8.21 16.42 14.33
N TYR A 64 6.93 16.79 14.40
CA TYR A 64 5.89 16.43 13.42
C TYR A 64 5.58 17.53 12.39
N GLN A 65 6.39 18.60 12.35
CA GLN A 65 6.32 19.55 11.24
C GLN A 65 6.95 18.92 9.99
N SER A 66 6.23 17.98 9.38
CA SER A 66 6.55 17.44 8.08
C SER A 66 6.14 18.45 7.01
N GLY A 67 7.14 19.06 6.37
CA GLY A 67 7.03 19.36 4.94
C GLY A 67 7.52 18.11 4.24
N SER A 68 6.65 17.13 4.01
CA SER A 68 7.08 15.92 3.32
C SER A 68 7.18 16.19 1.81
N ASP A 69 8.34 15.90 1.23
CA ASP A 69 8.56 15.85 -0.22
C ASP A 69 7.73 14.74 -0.92
N ALA A 70 6.87 14.03 -0.17
CA ALA A 70 6.00 12.97 -0.67
C ALA A 70 4.80 13.52 -1.46
N ASP A 71 4.48 14.81 -1.31
CA ASP A 71 3.43 15.49 -2.08
C ASP A 71 3.80 15.75 -3.55
N ASP A 72 5.09 15.67 -3.90
CA ASP A 72 5.59 15.94 -5.26
C ASP A 72 5.94 14.66 -6.05
N LEU A 73 5.56 13.49 -5.52
CA LEU A 73 5.80 12.20 -6.18
C LEU A 73 4.85 12.04 -7.37
N GLY A 74 5.42 12.10 -8.57
CA GLY A 74 4.74 11.80 -9.80
C GLY A 74 4.48 10.30 -9.95
N PRO A 75 3.65 9.91 -10.93
CA PRO A 75 3.26 8.52 -11.13
C PRO A 75 4.42 7.59 -11.47
N ASN A 76 5.58 8.11 -11.88
CA ASN A 76 6.77 7.31 -12.21
C ASN A 76 7.84 7.31 -11.11
N ASP A 77 7.57 7.96 -9.98
CA ASP A 77 8.49 8.01 -8.86
C ASP A 77 8.36 6.79 -7.96
N TYR A 78 9.43 6.56 -7.21
CA TYR A 78 9.56 5.44 -6.30
C TYR A 78 10.13 5.92 -4.97
N GLN A 79 9.74 5.23 -3.90
CA GLN A 79 10.35 5.32 -2.57
C GLN A 79 10.74 3.93 -2.12
N LEU A 80 11.90 3.79 -1.49
CA LEU A 80 12.39 2.52 -0.96
C LEU A 80 12.73 2.65 0.53
N PHE A 81 12.14 1.81 1.36
CA PHE A 81 12.38 1.79 2.80
C PHE A 81 12.84 0.42 3.25
N ASN A 82 13.75 0.39 4.23
CA ASN A 82 14.07 -0.82 4.98
C ASN A 82 13.26 -0.76 6.29
N ILE A 83 12.18 -1.52 6.37
CA ILE A 83 11.24 -1.48 7.50
C ILE A 83 11.81 -2.15 8.77
N LYS A 84 12.86 -2.98 8.64
CA LYS A 84 13.54 -3.54 9.81
C LYS A 84 14.35 -2.48 10.54
N ASP A 85 15.05 -1.63 9.78
CA ASP A 85 15.92 -0.60 10.32
C ASP A 85 15.20 0.76 10.49
N ASP A 86 14.19 1.02 9.67
CA ASP A 86 13.36 2.23 9.68
C ASP A 86 11.86 1.84 9.59
N PRO A 87 11.26 1.41 10.71
CA PRO A 87 9.83 1.11 10.77
C PRO A 87 8.95 2.35 10.59
N THR A 88 9.52 3.55 10.68
CA THR A 88 8.83 4.82 10.55
C THR A 88 8.88 5.43 9.15
N GLU A 89 9.51 4.75 8.19
CA GLU A 89 9.53 5.19 6.79
C GLU A 89 10.01 6.64 6.62
N ARG A 90 10.94 7.08 7.49
CA ARG A 90 11.45 8.46 7.49
C ARG A 90 12.55 8.68 6.46
N ASN A 91 13.23 7.61 6.06
CA ASN A 91 14.41 7.67 5.21
C ASN A 91 14.19 6.89 3.93
N ASP A 92 13.92 7.60 2.83
CA ASP A 92 13.96 6.99 1.50
C ASP A 92 15.41 6.65 1.13
N VAL A 93 15.71 5.37 1.01
CA VAL A 93 17.06 4.84 0.76
C VAL A 93 17.25 4.34 -0.68
N LYS A 94 16.37 4.72 -1.61
CA LYS A 94 16.42 4.27 -3.02
C LYS A 94 17.75 4.54 -3.72
N GLU A 95 18.37 5.69 -3.45
CA GLU A 95 19.66 6.07 -4.06
C GLU A 95 20.83 5.29 -3.46
N LYS A 96 20.71 4.85 -2.20
CA LYS A 96 21.74 4.11 -1.47
C LYS A 96 21.76 2.62 -1.85
N TYR A 97 20.63 2.07 -2.27
CA TYR A 97 20.48 0.65 -2.61
C TYR A 97 19.87 0.44 -4.00
N PRO A 98 20.56 0.84 -5.09
CA PRO A 98 20.03 0.74 -6.46
C PRO A 98 19.74 -0.69 -6.89
N ASP A 99 20.54 -1.67 -6.44
CA ASP A 99 20.33 -3.08 -6.75
C ASP A 99 19.03 -3.62 -6.12
N VAL A 100 18.75 -3.21 -4.88
CA VAL A 100 17.52 -3.56 -4.16
C VAL A 100 16.32 -2.89 -4.83
N LEU A 101 16.45 -1.61 -5.18
CA LEU A 101 15.43 -0.88 -5.94
C LEU A 101 15.10 -1.61 -7.24
N ALA A 102 16.10 -2.02 -8.02
CA ALA A 102 15.90 -2.75 -9.27
C ALA A 102 15.18 -4.09 -9.05
N LYS A 103 15.57 -4.85 -8.03
CA LYS A 103 14.90 -6.10 -7.65
C LYS A 103 13.43 -5.87 -7.29
N MET A 104 13.16 -4.87 -6.45
CA MET A 104 11.79 -4.56 -6.00
C MET A 104 10.93 -4.07 -7.16
N LYS A 105 11.46 -3.24 -8.07
CA LYS A 105 10.78 -2.81 -9.30
C LYS A 105 10.42 -4.00 -10.19
N ALA A 106 11.38 -4.89 -10.46
CA ALA A 106 11.13 -6.09 -11.26
C ALA A 106 10.05 -6.98 -10.63
N ARG A 107 10.04 -7.10 -9.29
CA ARG A 107 9.01 -7.84 -8.57
C ARG A 107 7.63 -7.19 -8.70
N LEU A 108 7.55 -5.86 -8.58
CA LEU A 108 6.30 -5.12 -8.77
C LEU A 108 5.77 -5.29 -10.21
N GLU A 109 6.64 -5.16 -11.21
CA GLU A 109 6.27 -5.35 -12.63
C GLU A 109 5.78 -6.78 -12.94
N GLU A 110 6.39 -7.80 -12.32
CA GLU A 110 5.92 -9.18 -12.44
C GLU A 110 4.51 -9.34 -11.88
N LEU A 111 4.25 -8.80 -10.69
CA LEU A 111 2.93 -8.82 -10.05
C LEU A 111 1.88 -8.06 -10.89
N TRP A 112 2.30 -6.96 -11.51
CA TRP A 112 1.43 -6.14 -12.37
C TRP A 112 0.88 -6.92 -13.56
N LYS A 113 1.68 -7.82 -14.15
CA LYS A 113 1.24 -8.68 -15.26
C LYS A 113 0.12 -9.63 -14.88
N GLY A 114 -0.03 -9.93 -13.59
CA GLY A 114 -1.10 -10.76 -13.04
C GLY A 114 -2.36 -9.98 -12.65
N GLU A 115 -2.36 -8.64 -12.77
CA GLU A 115 -3.51 -7.81 -12.41
C GLU A 115 -4.68 -8.12 -13.36
N ILE A 116 -5.85 -8.37 -12.75
CA ILE A 116 -7.11 -8.42 -13.49
C ILE A 116 -7.63 -6.99 -13.59
N PRO A 117 -8.08 -6.53 -14.77
CA PRO A 117 -8.58 -5.18 -14.94
C PRO A 117 -9.61 -4.80 -13.88
N ALA A 118 -9.46 -3.60 -13.31
CA ALA A 118 -10.35 -3.11 -12.27
C ALA A 118 -11.80 -3.04 -12.77
N ASN A 119 -12.72 -3.68 -12.04
CA ASN A 119 -14.15 -3.57 -12.28
C ASN A 119 -14.74 -2.43 -11.43
N PHE A 120 -14.76 -1.23 -11.99
CA PHE A 120 -15.24 -0.02 -11.32
C PHE A 120 -16.39 0.64 -12.11
N PRO A 121 -17.60 0.05 -12.10
CA PRO A 121 -18.74 0.58 -12.82
C PRO A 121 -19.23 1.90 -12.20
N LYS A 122 -19.97 2.68 -12.99
CA LYS A 122 -20.65 3.88 -12.47
C LYS A 122 -21.70 3.48 -11.44
N GLY A 123 -21.93 4.35 -10.47
CA GLY A 123 -23.03 4.20 -9.53
C GLY A 123 -24.36 4.10 -10.28
N ASP A 124 -25.12 3.07 -9.99
CA ASP A 124 -26.42 2.87 -10.61
C ASP A 124 -27.46 3.72 -9.83
N PRO A 125 -28.41 4.42 -10.48
CA PRO A 125 -29.45 5.19 -9.79
C PRO A 125 -30.53 4.40 -9.02
N ALA A 126 -30.86 3.15 -9.39
CA ALA A 126 -31.85 2.37 -8.66
C ALA A 126 -31.47 2.01 -7.20
N SER A 127 -30.22 2.29 -6.76
CA SER A 127 -29.66 2.05 -5.41
C SER A 127 -30.29 2.91 -4.40
N ASN A 128 -30.78 4.04 -4.90
CA ASN A 128 -31.05 5.17 -4.09
C ASN A 128 -31.93 4.69 -2.94
N PRO A 129 -31.50 4.84 -1.67
CA PRO A 129 -32.27 4.39 -0.52
C PRO A 129 -33.69 4.94 -0.50
N LYS A 130 -33.95 6.07 -1.20
CA LYS A 130 -35.30 6.59 -1.45
C LYS A 130 -36.24 5.58 -2.10
N ASN A 131 -35.72 4.64 -2.90
CA ASN A 131 -36.47 3.55 -3.53
C ASN A 131 -36.78 2.40 -2.55
N PHE A 132 -36.18 2.40 -1.35
CA PHE A 132 -36.24 1.31 -0.36
C PHE A 132 -36.49 1.84 1.06
N ASN A 133 -37.43 2.77 1.21
CA ASN A 133 -37.85 3.33 2.51
C ASN A 133 -36.70 3.92 3.34
N GLY A 134 -35.67 4.47 2.69
CA GLY A 134 -34.51 5.07 3.34
C GLY A 134 -33.42 4.07 3.75
N ALA A 135 -33.57 2.79 3.46
CA ALA A 135 -32.57 1.76 3.73
C ALA A 135 -31.72 1.45 2.50
N TRP A 136 -30.44 1.16 2.71
CA TRP A 136 -29.63 0.51 1.67
C TRP A 136 -30.13 -0.92 1.52
N SER A 137 -30.47 -1.31 0.29
CA SER A 137 -31.00 -2.64 -0.02
C SER A 137 -30.16 -3.31 -1.10
N PRO A 138 -30.23 -4.64 -1.23
CA PRO A 138 -29.58 -5.37 -2.32
C PRO A 138 -30.34 -5.23 -3.65
N GLY A 139 -31.18 -4.20 -3.83
CA GLY A 139 -32.10 -4.01 -4.95
C GLY A 139 -31.43 -3.70 -6.29
N TRP A 140 -30.49 -4.56 -6.65
CA TRP A 140 -29.44 -4.41 -7.63
C TRP A 140 -28.99 -5.74 -8.19
N CYS A 141 -29.69 -6.16 -9.23
CA CYS A 141 -29.26 -7.18 -10.18
C CYS A 141 -29.53 -6.63 -11.59
#